data_AF-A0A8C6PJ32-F1
#
_entry.id   AF-A0A8C6PJ32-F1
#
_cell.length_a   1.000
_cell.length_b   1.000
_cell.length_c   1.000
_cell.angle_alpha   90.00
_cell.angle_beta   90.00
_cell.angle_gamma   90.00
#
_symmetry.space_group_name_H-M   'P 1'
#
loop_
_entity.id
_entity.type
_entity.pdbx_description
1 polymer ?
#
loop_
_entity_poly.entity_id
_entity_poly.type
_entity_poly.pdbx_seq_one_letter_code
_entity_poly.pdbx_strand_id
1 'polypeptide(L)'
;MGELFECVLFTASLAKYADPVADLLDQWGVFRARLFRESCVFHRGNYVKDLSRLGRELRKVIIIDNSPASYIFHPENAVPVQSWFDDMTDTELLDLIPLLEGLSKEEDVYSPLQSLRDR
;
A
#
# COMPACT_ATOMS: atom_id res chain seq x y z
N MET A 1 12.13 -4.30 -4.14
CA MET A 1 10.91 -3.45 -4.23
C MET A 1 11.20 -1.99 -4.48
N GLY A 2 12.04 -1.31 -3.70
CA GLY A 2 12.33 0.13 -3.91
C GLY A 2 13.00 0.51 -5.24
N GLU A 3 13.57 -0.47 -5.95
CA GLU A 3 14.09 -0.30 -7.32
C GLU A 3 13.00 -0.48 -8.40
N LEU A 4 11.91 -1.18 -8.07
CA LEU A 4 10.82 -1.51 -8.99
C LEU A 4 9.68 -0.50 -8.94
N PHE A 5 9.46 0.14 -7.78
CA PHE A 5 8.31 1.00 -7.54
C PHE A 5 8.72 2.35 -6.94
N GLU A 6 7.90 3.37 -7.20
CA GLU A 6 7.85 4.57 -6.36
C GLU A 6 7.12 4.22 -5.05
N CYS A 7 7.86 3.82 -4.02
CA CYS A 7 7.24 3.44 -2.74
C CYS A 7 6.84 4.67 -1.91
N VAL A 8 5.57 4.70 -1.46
CA VAL A 8 5.04 5.73 -0.56
C VAL A 8 4.53 5.07 0.71
N LEU A 9 5.07 5.48 1.86
CA LEU A 9 4.50 5.08 3.14
C LEU A 9 3.25 5.92 3.39
N PHE A 10 2.07 5.31 3.36
CA PHE A 10 0.81 5.99 3.67
C PHE A 10 0.17 5.35 4.89
N THR A 11 0.03 6.07 6.00
CA THR A 11 -0.53 5.56 7.26
C THR A 11 -1.61 6.48 7.83
N ALA A 12 -2.61 5.89 8.51
CA ALA A 12 -3.61 6.63 9.28
C ALA A 12 -3.09 7.04 10.68
N SER A 13 -1.84 6.73 11.00
CA SER A 13 -1.15 7.18 12.21
C SER A 13 -0.62 8.61 12.07
N LEU A 14 -0.31 9.23 13.21
CA LEU A 14 0.30 10.56 13.27
C LEU A 14 1.80 10.47 12.99
N ALA A 15 2.36 11.49 12.31
CA ALA A 15 3.79 11.58 12.00
C ALA A 15 4.70 11.37 13.22
N LYS A 16 4.36 11.97 14.37
CA LYS A 16 5.12 11.86 15.63
C LYS A 16 5.38 10.42 16.12
N TYR A 17 4.56 9.46 15.67
CA TYR A 17 4.74 8.04 15.94
C TYR A 17 5.32 7.31 14.73
N ALA A 18 4.79 7.58 13.55
CA ALA A 18 5.15 6.84 12.34
C ALA A 18 6.54 7.19 11.79
N ASP A 19 7.02 8.43 11.94
CA ASP A 19 8.35 8.83 11.46
C ASP A 19 9.48 8.06 12.15
N PRO A 20 9.56 8.01 13.49
CA PRO A 20 10.60 7.21 14.16
C PRO A 20 10.59 5.73 13.76
N VAL A 21 9.41 5.15 13.55
CA VAL A 21 9.28 3.75 13.11
C VAL A 21 9.77 3.58 11.66
N ALA A 22 9.38 4.51 10.78
CA ALA A 22 9.81 4.50 9.39
C ALA A 22 11.33 4.69 9.24
N ASP A 23 11.95 5.51 10.09
CA ASP A 23 13.40 5.73 10.11
C ASP A 23 14.16 4.45 10.53
N LEU A 24 13.59 3.65 11.43
CA LEU A 24 14.17 2.36 11.81
C LEU A 24 13.94 1.29 10.74
N LEU A 25 12.82 1.35 10.02
CA LEU A 25 12.48 0.36 8.99
C LEU A 25 13.23 0.60 7.67
N ASP A 26 13.28 1.85 7.20
CA ASP A 26 13.77 2.21 5.87
C ASP A 26 15.27 2.50 5.87
N GLN A 27 16.07 1.43 5.95
CA GLN A 27 17.53 1.50 5.95
C GLN A 27 18.13 1.89 4.59
N TRP A 28 17.34 1.90 3.52
CA TRP A 28 17.82 2.10 2.14
C TRP A 28 17.21 3.32 1.44
N GLY A 29 16.39 4.13 2.13
CA GLY A 29 15.73 5.29 1.54
C GLY A 29 14.74 4.91 0.42
N VAL A 30 14.03 3.79 0.61
CA VAL A 30 13.04 3.24 -0.31
C VAL A 30 11.81 4.13 -0.39
N PHE A 31 11.35 4.68 0.74
CA PHE A 31 10.16 5.53 0.74
C PHE A 31 10.46 6.90 0.13
N ARG A 32 9.85 7.18 -1.03
CA ARG A 32 9.97 8.46 -1.75
C ARG A 32 9.15 9.58 -1.10
N ALA A 33 8.07 9.19 -0.41
CA ALA A 33 7.25 10.10 0.37
C ALA A 33 6.63 9.37 1.56
N ARG A 34 6.28 10.14 2.59
CA ARG A 34 5.52 9.69 3.75
C ARG A 34 4.25 10.53 3.87
N LEU A 35 3.11 9.86 3.95
CA LEU A 35 1.78 10.44 4.08
C LEU A 35 1.15 9.90 5.37
N PHE A 36 0.61 10.80 6.18
CA PHE A 36 0.10 10.47 7.51
C PHE A 36 -1.41 10.70 7.58
N ARG A 37 -1.97 10.62 8.79
CA ARG A 37 -3.39 10.82 9.07
C ARG A 37 -3.99 12.05 8.40
N GLU A 38 -3.25 13.16 8.39
CA GLU A 38 -3.68 14.44 7.84
C GLU A 38 -3.89 14.37 6.31
N SER A 39 -3.24 13.41 5.64
CA SER A 39 -3.40 13.13 4.20
C SER A 39 -4.59 12.22 3.90
N CYS A 40 -5.15 11.52 4.91
CA CYS A 40 -6.33 10.70 4.74
C CYS A 40 -7.61 11.55 4.62
N VAL A 41 -8.63 10.99 3.96
CA VAL A 41 -9.99 11.52 3.95
C VAL A 41 -10.79 10.85 5.05
N PHE A 42 -11.35 11.62 5.98
CA PHE A 42 -12.24 11.06 7.00
C PHE A 42 -13.63 10.82 6.41
N HIS A 43 -13.97 9.56 6.15
CA HIS A 43 -15.22 9.16 5.51
C HIS A 43 -15.94 8.09 6.33
N ARG A 44 -17.17 8.39 6.76
CA ARG A 44 -18.04 7.47 7.52
C ARG A 44 -17.33 6.82 8.72
N GLY A 45 -16.56 7.59 9.48
CA GLY A 45 -15.83 7.11 10.65
C GLY A 45 -14.48 6.44 10.37
N ASN A 46 -14.08 6.31 9.09
CA ASN A 46 -12.82 5.68 8.69
C ASN A 46 -11.86 6.70 8.07
N TYR A 47 -10.56 6.44 8.21
CA TYR A 47 -9.52 7.17 7.49
C TYR A 47 -9.26 6.47 6.16
N VAL A 48 -9.72 7.06 5.07
CA VAL A 48 -9.60 6.53 3.72
C VAL A 48 -8.39 7.16 3.02
N LYS A 49 -7.59 6.33 2.37
CA LYS A 49 -6.44 6.69 1.55
C LYS A 49 -6.91 6.87 0.11
N ASP A 50 -7.42 8.06 -0.18
CA ASP A 50 -7.91 8.40 -1.52
C ASP A 50 -6.75 8.52 -2.52
N LEU A 51 -6.56 7.47 -3.33
CA LEU A 51 -5.45 7.36 -4.29
C LEU A 51 -5.53 8.40 -5.41
N SER A 52 -6.72 8.93 -5.71
CA SER A 52 -6.89 9.98 -6.73
C SER A 52 -6.13 11.28 -6.38
N ARG A 53 -5.83 11.48 -5.10
CA ARG A 53 -5.11 12.66 -4.58
C ARG A 53 -3.59 12.54 -4.67
N LEU A 54 -3.06 11.40 -5.12
CA LEU A 54 -1.62 11.17 -5.25
C LEU A 54 -0.99 11.87 -6.46
N GLY A 55 -1.80 12.34 -7.41
CA GLY A 55 -1.29 12.92 -8.66
C GLY A 55 -0.54 11.89 -9.50
N ARG A 56 -1.03 10.64 -9.52
CA ARG A 56 -0.53 9.53 -10.33
C ARG A 56 -1.69 8.94 -11.12
N GLU A 57 -1.38 8.37 -12.28
CA GLU A 57 -2.39 7.63 -13.06
C GLU A 57 -2.81 6.37 -12.29
N LEU A 58 -4.09 6.24 -11.95
CA LEU A 58 -4.57 5.13 -11.09
C LEU A 58 -4.27 3.74 -11.67
N ARG A 59 -4.25 3.59 -13.00
CA ARG A 59 -3.83 2.34 -13.67
C ARG A 59 -2.39 1.91 -13.37
N LYS A 60 -1.57 2.79 -12.78
CA LYS A 60 -0.18 2.54 -12.36
C LYS A 60 0.01 2.61 -10.84
N VAL A 61 -1.08 2.64 -10.08
CA VAL A 61 -1.04 2.72 -8.61
C VAL A 61 -1.59 1.44 -8.02
N ILE A 62 -0.90 0.90 -7.03
CA ILE A 62 -1.41 -0.15 -6.16
C ILE A 62 -1.36 0.31 -4.71
N ILE A 63 -2.26 -0.21 -3.88
CA ILE A 63 -2.23 -0.03 -2.42
C ILE A 63 -2.17 -1.39 -1.74
N ILE A 64 -1.25 -1.53 -0.80
CA ILE A 64 -1.16 -2.67 0.11
C ILE A 64 -1.60 -2.18 1.49
N ASP A 65 -2.70 -2.72 2.00
CA ASP A 65 -3.26 -2.33 3.29
C ASP A 65 -4.03 -3.50 3.90
N ASN A 66 -3.96 -3.63 5.22
CA ASN A 66 -4.65 -4.69 5.95
C ASN A 66 -6.12 -4.35 6.28
N SER A 67 -6.56 -3.12 6.03
CA SER A 67 -7.92 -2.67 6.29
C SER A 67 -8.67 -2.32 5.00
N PRO A 68 -9.72 -3.07 4.63
CA PRO A 68 -10.56 -2.76 3.47
C PRO A 68 -11.19 -1.36 3.49
N ALA A 69 -11.41 -0.80 4.67
CA ALA A 69 -11.92 0.57 4.81
C ALA A 69 -10.90 1.62 4.31
N SER A 70 -9.59 1.34 4.38
CA SER A 70 -8.54 2.26 3.95
C SER A 70 -8.59 2.56 2.45
N TYR A 71 -8.99 1.60 1.62
CA TYR A 71 -9.02 1.73 0.15
C TYR A 71 -10.43 1.64 -0.42
N ILE A 72 -11.47 1.95 0.36
CA ILE A 72 -12.87 1.81 -0.05
C ILE A 72 -13.24 2.59 -1.33
N PHE A 73 -12.50 3.64 -1.67
CA PHE A 73 -12.70 4.40 -2.90
C PHE A 73 -12.01 3.81 -4.13
N HIS A 74 -11.02 2.93 -3.94
CA HIS A 74 -10.21 2.35 -5.01
C HIS A 74 -9.98 0.84 -4.77
N PRO A 75 -11.05 0.04 -4.53
CA PRO A 75 -10.90 -1.37 -4.23
C PRO A 75 -10.17 -2.11 -5.36
N GLU A 76 -10.33 -1.72 -6.63
CA GLU A 76 -9.64 -2.24 -7.82
C GLU A 76 -8.11 -2.06 -7.81
N ASN A 77 -7.58 -1.10 -7.05
CA ASN A 77 -6.15 -0.86 -6.91
C ASN A 77 -5.52 -1.62 -5.72
N ALA A 78 -6.33 -2.29 -4.90
CA ALA A 78 -5.88 -2.90 -3.68
C ALA A 78 -5.31 -4.32 -3.88
N VAL A 79 -4.18 -4.57 -3.23
CA VAL A 79 -3.66 -5.89 -2.88
C VAL A 79 -3.91 -6.06 -1.37
N PRO A 80 -4.97 -6.76 -0.96
CA PRO A 80 -5.28 -6.95 0.46
C PRO A 80 -4.21 -7.81 1.12
N VAL A 81 -3.92 -7.51 2.39
CA VAL A 81 -3.04 -8.30 3.26
C VAL A 81 -3.71 -8.55 4.61
N GLN A 82 -3.27 -9.57 5.32
CA GLN A 82 -3.75 -9.88 6.66
C GLN A 82 -3.16 -8.90 7.68
N SER A 83 -3.87 -8.78 8.81
CA SER A 83 -3.33 -8.03 9.94
C SER A 83 -2.32 -8.91 10.67
N TRP A 84 -1.06 -8.48 10.66
CA TRP A 84 0.01 -9.13 11.41
C TRP A 84 0.15 -8.54 12.82
N PHE A 85 0.47 -9.39 13.80
CA PHE A 85 0.66 -8.99 15.20
C PHE A 85 1.96 -9.54 15.81
N ASP A 86 2.12 -10.86 15.83
CA ASP A 86 3.26 -11.52 16.50
C ASP A 86 3.65 -12.89 15.93
N ASP A 87 3.03 -13.36 14.84
CA ASP A 87 3.37 -14.63 14.22
C ASP A 87 4.69 -14.54 13.46
N MET A 88 5.74 -15.12 14.04
CA MET A 88 7.07 -15.16 13.44
C MET A 88 7.20 -16.17 12.29
N THR A 89 6.16 -16.98 12.04
CA THR A 89 6.08 -17.90 10.91
C THR A 89 5.34 -17.32 9.72
N ASP A 90 4.78 -16.12 9.85
CA ASP A 90 4.14 -15.38 8.76
C ASP A 90 5.10 -15.18 7.58
N THR A 91 4.61 -15.46 6.38
CA THR A 91 5.35 -15.29 5.12
C THR A 91 4.65 -14.36 4.14
N GLU A 92 3.57 -13.68 4.54
CA GLU A 92 2.65 -13.01 3.60
C GLU A 92 3.38 -11.98 2.74
N LEU A 93 4.24 -11.15 3.34
CA LEU A 93 5.01 -10.16 2.59
C LEU A 93 6.04 -10.78 1.63
N LEU A 94 6.58 -11.96 1.94
CA LEU A 94 7.48 -12.70 1.05
C LEU A 94 6.69 -13.30 -0.12
N ASP A 95 5.51 -13.84 0.17
CA ASP A 95 4.63 -14.46 -0.82
C ASP A 95 4.08 -13.45 -1.82
N LEU A 96 4.02 -12.16 -1.46
CA LEU A 96 3.66 -11.06 -2.36
C LEU A 96 4.77 -10.69 -3.36
N ILE A 97 6.03 -11.06 -3.13
CA ILE A 97 7.15 -10.61 -3.99
C ILE A 97 6.92 -10.99 -5.46
N PRO A 98 6.60 -12.25 -5.83
CA PRO A 98 6.41 -12.62 -7.24
C PRO A 98 5.27 -11.84 -7.91
N LEU A 99 4.21 -11.55 -7.16
CA LEU A 99 3.10 -10.74 -7.63
C LEU A 99 3.56 -9.31 -7.94
N LEU A 100 4.24 -8.67 -6.99
CA LEU A 100 4.73 -7.30 -7.15
C LEU A 100 5.75 -7.20 -8.29
N GLU A 101 6.63 -8.18 -8.44
CA GLU A 101 7.55 -8.25 -9.58
C GLU A 101 6.82 -8.37 -10.92
N GLY A 102 5.72 -9.14 -10.97
CA GLY A 102 4.84 -9.21 -12.13
C GLY A 102 4.20 -7.85 -12.44
N LEU A 103 3.53 -7.25 -11.45
CA LEU A 103 2.86 -5.95 -11.58
C LEU A 103 3.80 -4.82 -12.02
N SER A 104 5.07 -4.85 -11.60
CA SER A 104 6.06 -3.83 -12.00
C SER A 104 6.35 -3.78 -13.51
N LYS A 105 5.94 -4.80 -14.26
CA LYS A 105 6.17 -4.91 -15.71
C LYS A 105 4.92 -4.54 -16.53
N GLU A 106 3.79 -4.34 -15.87
CA GLU A 106 2.50 -4.09 -16.51
C GLU A 106 2.28 -2.59 -16.75
N GLU A 107 1.64 -2.24 -17.87
CA GLU A 107 1.24 -0.85 -18.14
C GLU A 107 -0.05 -0.45 -17.41
N ASP A 108 -0.86 -1.44 -17.05
CA ASP A 108 -2.14 -1.32 -16.36
C ASP A 108 -2.29 -2.42 -15.31
N VAL A 109 -2.47 -2.02 -14.04
CA VAL A 109 -2.57 -2.92 -12.89
C VAL A 109 -3.93 -3.61 -12.75
N TYR A 110 -4.98 -3.15 -13.43
CA TYR A 110 -6.34 -3.67 -13.20
C TYR A 110 -6.52 -5.10 -13.70
N SER A 111 -6.05 -5.42 -14.91
CA SER A 111 -6.13 -6.77 -15.48
C SER A 111 -5.46 -7.85 -14.61
N PRO A 112 -4.19 -7.70 -14.18
CA PRO A 112 -3.55 -8.68 -13.29
C PRO A 112 -4.21 -8.73 -11.90
N LEU A 113 -4.62 -7.59 -11.33
CA LEU A 113 -5.30 -7.54 -10.04
C LEU A 113 -6.68 -8.21 -10.06
N GLN A 114 -7.43 -8.08 -11.16
CA GLN A 114 -8.70 -8.78 -11.34
C GLN A 114 -8.48 -10.30 -11.40
N SER A 115 -7.47 -10.74 -12.16
CA SER A 115 -7.13 -12.17 -12.30
C SER A 115 -6.74 -12.84 -10.98
N LEU A 116 -6.25 -12.07 -10.00
CA LEU A 116 -5.94 -12.57 -8.65
C LEU A 116 -7.17 -12.72 -7.76
N ARG A 117 -8.21 -11.90 -7.98
CA ARG A 117 -9.45 -11.94 -7.20
C ARG A 117 -10.38 -13.06 -7.63
N ASP A 118 -10.24 -13.48 -8.88
CA ASP A 118 -11.04 -14.57 -9.46
C ASP A 118 -10.47 -15.97 -9.13
N ARG A 119 -9.37 -16.04 -8.37
CA ARG A 119 -8.76 -17.27 -7.84
C ARG A 119 -9.23 -17.55 -6.42
#